data_AF-A0A954XCR3-F1
#
_entry.id   AF-A0A954XCR3-F1
#
_cell.length_a   1.000
_cell.length_b   1.000
_cell.length_c   1.000
_cell.angle_alpha   90.00
_cell.angle_beta   90.00
_cell.angle_gamma   90.00
#
_symmetry.space_group_name_H-M   'P 1'
#
loop_
_entity.id
_entity.type
_entity.pdbx_description
1 polymer ?
#
loop_
_entity_poly.entity_id
_entity_poly.type
_entity_poly.pdbx_seq_one_letter_code
_entity_poly.pdbx_strand_id
1 'polypeptide(L)'
;YCIQAVPSVAQSRSGELQVGNTNVARLIPDLHRGPPRLAPESYDPRLRTGLPWVPHPDYQDWNREYQFHLQSVGLSVCLVVLPLGFAIWIGSRRQWGLRTMLAAPFVIGVFISALLVQSDQIVIHGRFAMALAPIPVMLFGAITLHALIGQQWWRLAGLSVAVAVTCLLTALFFLATDRRLPGQTYFWDGWYWILLYGTYHTGCLLVLTSIPYVPTIAWLRQRSSRPRIGWERE
;
A
#
# COMPACT_ATOMS: atom_id res chain seq x y z
N TYR A 1 -8.89 17.06 -20.46
CA TYR A 1 -8.59 15.77 -21.13
C TYR A 1 -8.20 16.06 -22.57
N CYS A 2 -6.89 16.17 -22.85
CA CYS A 2 -6.38 16.27 -24.22
C CYS A 2 -6.33 14.86 -24.80
N ILE A 3 -7.10 14.64 -25.86
CA ILE A 3 -7.08 13.41 -26.65
C ILE A 3 -5.77 13.45 -27.46
N GLN A 4 -4.78 12.65 -27.06
CA GLN A 4 -3.61 12.42 -27.90
C GLN A 4 -4.05 11.57 -29.10
N ALA A 5 -3.92 12.16 -30.29
CA ALA A 5 -4.14 11.49 -31.55
C ALA A 5 -3.12 10.34 -31.72
N VAL A 6 -3.62 9.12 -31.83
CA VAL A 6 -2.83 7.95 -32.19
C VAL A 6 -2.43 8.10 -33.66
N PRO A 7 -1.12 8.10 -34.01
CA PRO A 7 -0.71 8.15 -35.40
C PRO A 7 -1.11 6.85 -36.10
N SER A 8 -1.90 6.99 -37.16
CA SER A 8 -2.26 5.92 -38.08
C SER A 8 -1.01 5.40 -38.78
N VAL A 9 -0.58 4.20 -38.42
CA VAL A 9 0.43 3.46 -39.19
C VAL A 9 -0.23 2.98 -40.47
N ALA A 10 0.02 3.70 -41.56
CA ALA A 10 -0.29 3.29 -42.91
C ALA A 10 0.53 2.04 -43.27
N GLN A 11 -0.07 0.85 -43.12
CA GLN A 11 0.53 -0.39 -43.56
C GLN A 11 0.19 -0.62 -45.04
N SER A 12 0.95 0.07 -45.89
CA SER A 12 1.03 -0.22 -47.32
C SER A 12 1.92 -1.46 -47.51
N ARG A 13 1.31 -2.62 -47.75
CA ARG A 13 1.93 -3.72 -48.52
C ARG A 13 0.87 -4.37 -49.40
N SER A 14 0.74 -3.79 -50.58
CA SER A 14 0.31 -4.46 -51.79
C SER A 14 1.21 -5.67 -52.06
N GLY A 15 0.59 -6.83 -52.21
CA GLY A 15 1.21 -8.09 -52.54
C GLY A 15 0.14 -9.03 -53.08
N GLU A 16 -0.30 -8.75 -54.30
CA GLU A 16 -0.93 -9.73 -55.17
C GLU A 16 -0.12 -11.03 -55.19
N LEU A 17 -0.76 -12.19 -55.01
CA LEU A 17 -0.70 -13.23 -56.02
C LEU A 17 -1.70 -14.38 -55.77
N GLN A 18 -2.44 -14.65 -56.84
CA GLN A 18 -2.97 -15.94 -57.30
C GLN A 18 -4.11 -16.65 -56.56
N VAL A 19 -5.29 -16.28 -57.06
CA VAL A 19 -6.43 -17.15 -57.35
C VAL A 19 -5.96 -18.48 -57.97
N GLY A 20 -5.95 -19.54 -57.16
CA GLY A 20 -5.91 -20.92 -57.60
C GLY A 20 -7.29 -21.55 -57.42
N ASN A 21 -8.16 -21.38 -58.41
CA ASN A 21 -9.40 -22.14 -58.54
C ASN A 21 -9.04 -23.58 -58.93
N THR A 22 -9.32 -24.56 -58.07
CA THR A 22 -9.59 -25.93 -58.53
C THR A 22 -10.29 -26.77 -57.45
N ASN A 23 -11.42 -27.32 -57.86
CA ASN A 23 -12.00 -28.60 -57.42
C ASN A 23 -12.74 -28.61 -56.08
N VAL A 24 -14.07 -28.40 -56.12
CA VAL A 24 -15.09 -29.46 -56.36
C VAL A 24 -15.27 -30.34 -55.13
N ALA A 25 -16.38 -30.06 -54.44
CA ALA A 25 -17.33 -31.01 -53.89
C ALA A 25 -16.72 -32.32 -53.36
N ARG A 26 -16.45 -32.35 -52.05
CA ARG A 26 -16.52 -33.59 -51.30
C ARG A 26 -17.23 -33.36 -49.97
N LEU A 27 -18.41 -33.98 -49.92
CA LEU A 27 -19.04 -34.57 -48.75
C LEU A 27 -19.32 -33.60 -47.60
N ILE A 28 -20.61 -33.28 -47.46
CA ILE A 28 -21.22 -32.97 -46.17
C ILE A 28 -21.69 -34.34 -45.64
N PRO A 29 -20.94 -35.06 -44.78
CA PRO A 29 -21.50 -36.15 -44.03
C PRO A 29 -22.16 -35.59 -42.77
N ASP A 30 -23.44 -35.91 -42.64
CA ASP A 30 -24.16 -36.07 -41.38
C ASP A 30 -24.17 -34.87 -40.44
N LEU A 31 -25.06 -33.93 -40.79
CA LEU A 31 -25.63 -32.95 -39.88
C LEU A 31 -26.62 -33.63 -38.92
N HIS A 32 -26.16 -34.59 -38.13
CA HIS A 32 -26.82 -35.11 -36.91
C HIS A 32 -25.87 -35.00 -35.72
N ARG A 33 -25.09 -33.91 -35.65
CA ARG A 33 -24.57 -33.45 -34.37
C ARG A 33 -25.75 -32.83 -33.62
N GLY A 34 -26.26 -33.54 -32.62
CA GLY A 34 -27.00 -32.89 -31.53
C GLY A 34 -26.22 -31.66 -31.03
N PRO A 35 -26.88 -30.68 -30.39
CA PRO A 35 -26.22 -29.44 -29.97
C PRO A 35 -24.89 -29.82 -29.32
N PRO A 36 -23.75 -29.25 -29.76
CA PRO A 36 -22.44 -29.64 -29.27
C PRO A 36 -22.54 -29.66 -27.75
N ARG A 37 -22.50 -30.87 -27.18
CA ARG A 37 -22.47 -31.02 -25.74
C ARG A 37 -21.20 -30.30 -25.35
N LEU A 38 -21.35 -29.13 -24.73
CA LEU A 38 -20.24 -28.38 -24.16
C LEU A 38 -19.40 -29.42 -23.42
N ALA A 39 -18.18 -29.65 -23.90
CA ALA A 39 -17.24 -30.46 -23.16
C ALA A 39 -17.25 -29.94 -21.72
N PRO A 40 -17.29 -30.82 -20.70
CA PRO A 40 -17.42 -30.40 -19.30
C PRO A 40 -16.43 -29.27 -19.03
N GLU A 41 -16.99 -28.08 -18.82
CA GLU A 41 -16.31 -26.81 -18.58
C GLU A 41 -14.91 -26.75 -19.21
N SER A 42 -14.85 -26.60 -20.54
CA SER A 42 -13.62 -26.10 -21.16
C SER A 42 -13.32 -24.74 -20.53
N TYR A 43 -12.41 -24.78 -19.57
CA TYR A 43 -11.93 -23.68 -18.76
C TYR A 43 -11.61 -22.47 -19.65
N ASP A 44 -12.55 -21.54 -19.79
CA ASP A 44 -12.41 -20.37 -20.67
C ASP A 44 -11.57 -19.32 -19.92
N PRO A 45 -10.32 -19.05 -20.35
CA PRO A 45 -9.46 -18.08 -19.68
C PRO A 45 -10.02 -16.66 -19.70
N ARG A 46 -10.98 -16.36 -20.58
CA ARG A 46 -11.66 -15.05 -20.65
C ARG A 46 -12.64 -14.83 -19.51
N LEU A 47 -13.11 -15.90 -18.87
CA LEU A 47 -13.99 -15.85 -17.71
C LEU A 47 -13.21 -15.75 -16.38
N ARG A 48 -11.88 -15.84 -16.41
CA ARG A 48 -11.04 -15.57 -15.22
C ARG A 48 -10.74 -14.09 -15.11
N THR A 49 -11.12 -13.51 -13.98
CA THR A 49 -10.79 -12.13 -13.61
C THR A 49 -9.81 -12.16 -12.44
N GLY A 50 -8.84 -11.23 -12.44
CA GLY A 50 -7.97 -11.02 -11.28
C GLY A 50 -8.77 -10.56 -10.06
N LEU A 51 -8.20 -10.74 -8.87
CA LEU A 51 -8.80 -10.21 -7.65
C LEU A 51 -8.83 -8.67 -7.70
N PRO A 52 -9.89 -8.02 -7.19
CA PRO A 52 -10.11 -6.57 -7.37
C PRO A 52 -9.09 -5.68 -6.64
N TRP A 53 -8.36 -6.21 -5.67
CA TRP A 53 -7.28 -5.50 -4.96
C TRP A 53 -5.89 -5.75 -5.55
N VAL A 54 -5.77 -6.56 -6.59
CA VAL A 54 -4.49 -6.79 -7.26
C VAL A 54 -4.24 -5.60 -8.21
N PRO A 55 -3.10 -4.92 -8.10
CA PRO A 55 -2.75 -3.85 -9.03
C PRO A 55 -2.83 -4.39 -10.47
N HIS A 56 -3.46 -3.66 -11.37
CA HIS A 56 -3.77 -4.17 -12.70
C HIS A 56 -2.50 -4.64 -13.45
N PRO A 57 -2.54 -5.81 -14.11
CA PRO A 57 -1.38 -6.45 -14.72
C PRO A 57 -0.89 -5.81 -16.03
N ASP A 58 -1.19 -4.53 -16.29
CA ASP A 58 -0.46 -3.75 -17.29
C ASP A 58 0.93 -3.43 -16.71
N TYR A 59 1.76 -4.48 -16.67
CA TYR A 59 2.98 -4.67 -15.88
C TYR A 59 4.16 -3.71 -16.18
N GLN A 60 4.01 -2.76 -17.10
CA GLN A 60 5.07 -1.76 -17.37
C GLN A 60 5.27 -0.79 -16.19
N ASP A 61 4.29 -0.64 -15.30
CA ASP A 61 4.34 0.29 -14.17
C ASP A 61 4.73 -0.36 -12.82
N TRP A 62 5.00 -1.67 -12.74
CA TRP A 62 5.37 -2.30 -11.46
C TRP A 62 6.62 -1.67 -10.83
N ASN A 63 7.65 -1.41 -11.65
CA ASN A 63 8.87 -0.76 -11.17
C ASN A 63 8.58 0.67 -10.69
N ARG A 64 7.61 1.34 -11.31
CA ARG A 64 7.17 2.69 -10.93
C ARG A 64 6.41 2.67 -9.61
N GLU A 65 5.54 1.69 -9.39
CA GLU A 65 4.80 1.51 -8.13
C GLU A 65 5.73 1.11 -6.98
N TYR A 66 6.69 0.21 -7.22
CA TYR A 66 7.72 -0.13 -6.24
C TYR A 66 8.60 1.08 -5.89
N GLN A 67 9.08 1.83 -6.89
CA GLN A 67 9.83 3.07 -6.69
C GLN A 67 8.99 4.10 -5.95
N PHE A 68 7.70 4.21 -6.26
CA PHE A 68 6.77 5.09 -5.58
C PHE A 68 6.66 4.75 -4.09
N HIS A 69 6.48 3.48 -3.75
CA HIS A 69 6.42 3.04 -2.35
C HIS A 69 7.74 3.30 -1.62
N LEU A 70 8.89 2.96 -2.22
CA LEU A 70 10.20 3.24 -1.62
C LEU A 70 10.44 4.73 -1.41
N GLN A 71 10.11 5.57 -2.39
CA GLN A 71 10.21 7.03 -2.29
C GLN A 71 9.28 7.55 -1.19
N SER A 72 8.05 7.05 -1.10
CA SER A 72 7.10 7.45 -0.05
C SER A 72 7.62 7.13 1.35
N VAL A 73 8.22 5.95 1.54
CA VAL A 73 8.84 5.54 2.82
C VAL A 73 10.04 6.43 3.14
N GLY A 74 10.93 6.66 2.17
CA GLY A 74 12.08 7.55 2.34
C GLY A 74 11.65 8.98 2.71
N LEU A 75 10.65 9.53 2.01
CA LEU A 75 10.06 10.82 2.32
C LEU A 75 9.41 10.85 3.70
N SER A 76 8.72 9.78 4.10
CA SER A 76 8.13 9.68 5.45
C SER A 76 9.17 9.73 6.56
N VAL A 77 10.28 8.99 6.38
CA VAL A 77 11.39 9.00 7.33
C VAL A 77 11.95 10.42 7.46
N CYS A 78 12.28 11.06 6.34
CA CYS A 78 12.92 12.37 6.34
C CYS A 78 12.00 13.51 6.78
N LEU A 79 10.73 13.50 6.37
CA LEU A 79 9.79 14.60 6.60
C LEU A 79 8.98 14.47 7.89
N VAL A 80 8.80 13.25 8.41
CA VAL A 80 7.92 13.02 9.57
C VAL A 80 8.64 12.33 10.71
N VAL A 81 9.19 11.13 10.48
CA VAL A 81 9.75 10.31 11.55
C VAL A 81 10.97 10.98 12.19
N LEU A 82 11.90 11.48 11.38
CA LEU A 82 13.14 12.09 11.83
C LEU A 82 12.88 13.40 12.61
N PRO A 83 12.14 14.41 12.09
CA PRO A 83 11.87 15.63 12.85
C PRO A 83 11.02 15.37 14.10
N LEU A 84 10.01 14.50 14.02
CA LEU A 84 9.18 14.18 15.19
C LEU A 84 9.96 13.42 16.26
N GLY A 85 10.75 12.42 15.86
CA GLY A 85 11.63 11.66 16.74
C GLY A 85 12.67 12.56 17.42
N PHE A 86 13.23 13.52 16.67
CA PHE A 86 14.15 14.51 17.21
C PHE A 86 13.47 15.45 18.21
N ALA A 87 12.26 15.95 17.90
CA ALA A 87 11.48 16.80 18.79
C ALA A 87 11.10 16.07 20.10
N ILE A 88 10.65 14.81 20.00
CA ILE A 88 10.36 13.96 21.16
C ILE A 88 11.62 13.73 21.98
N TRP A 89 12.74 13.45 21.32
CA TRP A 89 14.03 13.23 21.98
C TRP A 89 14.48 14.47 22.77
N ILE A 90 14.46 15.66 22.16
CA ILE A 90 14.75 16.93 22.84
C ILE A 90 13.79 17.15 24.02
N GLY A 91 12.49 17.01 23.79
CA GLY A 91 11.45 17.21 24.81
C GLY A 91 11.59 16.25 25.99
N SER A 92 12.04 15.02 25.74
CA SER A 92 12.26 14.01 26.77
C SER A 92 13.49 14.28 27.64
N ARG A 93 14.56 14.86 27.06
CA ARG A 93 15.79 15.15 27.81
C ARG A 93 15.75 16.48 28.54
N ARG A 94 14.87 17.42 28.14
CA ARG A 94 14.73 18.77 28.73
C ARG A 94 16.06 19.55 28.86
N GLN A 95 17.09 19.14 28.13
CA GLN A 95 18.43 19.72 28.19
C GLN A 95 18.83 20.15 26.79
N TRP A 96 19.01 21.46 26.60
CA TRP A 96 19.56 22.06 25.39
C TRP A 96 21.09 21.97 25.46
N GLY A 97 21.63 20.77 25.27
CA GLY A 97 23.07 20.54 25.28
C GLY A 97 23.72 20.92 23.94
N LEU A 98 25.05 21.06 23.94
CA LEU A 98 25.81 21.25 22.69
C LEU A 98 25.50 20.17 21.64
N ARG A 99 25.26 18.93 22.08
CA ARG A 99 24.87 17.81 21.20
C ARG A 99 23.54 18.05 20.48
N THR A 100 22.53 18.61 21.15
CA THR A 100 21.23 18.91 20.52
C THR A 100 21.37 20.07 19.54
N MET A 101 22.17 21.09 19.90
CA MET A 101 22.46 22.23 19.02
C MET A 101 23.24 21.80 17.76
N LEU A 102 24.17 20.86 17.89
CA LEU A 102 24.92 20.31 16.74
C LEU A 102 24.07 19.38 15.87
N ALA A 103 23.15 18.61 16.45
CA ALA A 103 22.29 17.70 15.69
C ALA A 103 21.17 18.44 14.91
N ALA A 104 20.66 19.56 15.44
CA ALA A 104 19.58 20.33 14.84
C ALA A 104 19.82 20.74 13.37
N PRO A 105 20.96 21.34 12.97
CA PRO A 105 21.20 21.73 11.58
C PRO A 105 21.23 20.52 10.64
N PHE A 106 21.68 19.34 11.09
CA PHE A 106 21.63 18.12 10.27
C PHE A 106 20.18 17.65 10.05
N VAL A 107 19.36 17.62 11.10
CA VAL A 107 17.94 17.26 11.00
C VAL A 107 17.19 18.22 10.07
N ILE A 108 17.41 19.53 10.24
CA ILE A 108 16.82 20.57 9.40
C ILE A 108 17.32 20.45 7.96
N GLY A 109 18.62 20.20 7.76
CA GLY A 109 19.22 19.99 6.44
C GLY A 109 18.57 18.83 5.70
N VAL A 110 18.46 17.66 6.35
CA VAL A 110 17.80 16.47 5.76
C VAL A 110 16.33 16.75 5.45
N PHE A 111 15.61 17.44 6.34
CA PHE A 111 14.23 17.83 6.13
C PHE A 111 14.07 18.76 4.91
N ILE A 112 14.90 19.81 4.81
CA ILE A 112 14.90 20.74 3.68
C ILE A 112 15.30 20.02 2.38
N SER A 113 16.34 19.18 2.41
CA SER A 113 16.74 18.38 1.24
C SER A 113 15.59 17.51 0.74
N ALA A 114 14.88 16.83 1.64
CA ALA A 114 13.71 16.03 1.27
C ALA A 114 12.57 16.88 0.68
N LEU A 115 12.37 18.11 1.18
CA LEU A 115 11.43 19.07 0.58
C LEU A 115 11.86 19.56 -0.80
N LEU A 116 13.17 19.65 -1.07
CA LEU A 116 13.74 20.17 -2.31
C LEU A 116 13.86 19.13 -3.44
N VAL A 117 13.74 17.82 -3.16
CA VAL A 117 13.77 16.78 -4.20
C VAL A 117 12.68 17.09 -5.24
N GLN A 118 13.06 17.61 -6.41
CA GLN A 118 12.12 18.02 -7.44
C GLN A 118 11.42 16.78 -8.03
N SER A 119 10.10 16.87 -8.13
CA SER A 119 9.24 15.96 -8.85
C SER A 119 8.29 16.87 -9.59
N ASP A 120 8.44 16.92 -10.91
CA ASP A 120 7.77 17.88 -11.81
C ASP A 120 6.23 17.81 -11.77
N GLN A 121 5.66 16.82 -11.07
CA GLN A 121 4.24 16.53 -11.06
C GLN A 121 3.56 16.64 -9.68
N ILE A 122 4.31 16.82 -8.58
CA ILE A 122 3.74 16.73 -7.22
C ILE A 122 3.90 18.04 -6.47
N VAL A 123 2.77 18.76 -6.36
CA VAL A 123 2.60 19.96 -5.51
C VAL A 123 3.03 19.65 -4.07
N ILE A 124 3.57 20.64 -3.35
CA ILE A 124 4.09 20.49 -1.96
C ILE A 124 3.13 19.72 -1.05
N HIS A 125 1.81 19.97 -1.13
CA HIS A 125 0.81 19.24 -0.36
C HIS A 125 0.74 17.73 -0.67
N GLY A 126 0.92 17.35 -1.94
CA GLY A 126 0.98 15.95 -2.36
C GLY A 126 2.17 15.21 -1.76
N ARG A 127 3.30 15.91 -1.51
CA ARG A 127 4.48 15.33 -0.89
C ARG A 127 4.25 15.00 0.58
N PHE A 128 3.60 15.91 1.32
CA PHE A 128 3.19 15.63 2.69
C PHE A 128 2.20 14.48 2.77
N ALA A 129 1.20 14.44 1.89
CA ALA A 129 0.27 13.31 1.82
C ALA A 129 1.00 11.99 1.55
N MET A 130 1.96 11.96 0.61
CA MET A 130 2.79 10.79 0.33
C MET A 130 3.70 10.40 1.50
N ALA A 131 4.27 11.37 2.21
CA ALA A 131 5.10 11.12 3.40
C ALA A 131 4.27 10.64 4.59
N LEU A 132 3.02 11.05 4.71
CA LEU A 132 2.10 10.58 5.75
C LEU A 132 1.58 9.17 5.45
N ALA A 133 1.43 8.82 4.17
CA ALA A 133 0.85 7.55 3.73
C ALA A 133 1.51 6.31 4.36
N PRO A 134 2.84 6.14 4.41
CA PRO A 134 3.44 4.91 4.97
C PRO A 134 3.53 4.89 6.51
N ILE A 135 3.22 5.99 7.21
CA ILE A 135 3.33 6.06 8.69
C ILE A 135 2.57 4.93 9.40
N PRO A 136 1.30 4.62 9.06
CA PRO A 136 0.57 3.50 9.65
C PRO A 136 1.33 2.18 9.59
N VAL A 137 1.93 1.87 8.44
CA VAL A 137 2.67 0.63 8.21
C VAL A 137 3.98 0.64 9.01
N MET A 138 4.69 1.77 9.03
CA MET A 138 5.92 1.92 9.82
C MET A 138 5.65 1.77 11.32
N LEU A 139 4.57 2.37 11.83
CA LEU A 139 4.15 2.27 13.22
C LEU A 139 3.79 0.82 13.57
N PHE A 140 3.00 0.16 12.71
CA PHE A 140 2.68 -1.26 12.87
C PHE A 140 3.94 -2.13 12.93
N GLY A 141 4.90 -1.90 12.02
CA GLY A 141 6.19 -2.59 12.00
C GLY A 141 7.00 -2.36 13.28
N ALA A 142 7.09 -1.12 13.75
CA ALA A 142 7.80 -0.78 14.99
C ALA A 142 7.18 -1.42 16.24
N ILE A 143 5.85 -1.42 16.35
CA ILE A 143 5.13 -2.05 17.47
C ILE A 143 5.30 -3.58 17.42
N THR A 144 5.20 -4.17 16.23
CA THR A 144 5.38 -5.62 16.04
C THR A 144 6.81 -6.03 16.42
N LEU A 145 7.82 -5.29 15.95
CA LEU A 145 9.22 -5.54 16.29
C LEU A 145 9.48 -5.38 17.79
N HIS A 146 8.92 -4.34 18.42
CA HIS A 146 9.04 -4.13 19.85
C HIS A 146 8.39 -5.27 20.66
N ALA A 147 7.21 -5.72 20.26
CA ALA A 147 6.53 -6.85 20.89
C ALA A 147 7.32 -8.16 20.71
N LEU A 148 7.94 -8.36 19.54
CA LEU A 148 8.78 -9.51 19.26
C LEU A 148 10.04 -9.56 20.14
N ILE A 149 10.77 -8.44 20.24
CA ILE A 149 11.95 -8.32 21.11
C ILE A 149 11.56 -8.51 22.59
N GLY A 150 10.42 -7.97 22.99
CA GLY A 150 9.89 -8.12 24.35
C GLY A 150 9.25 -9.48 24.65
N GLN A 151 9.24 -10.42 23.70
CA GLN A 151 8.57 -11.73 23.80
C GLN A 151 7.09 -11.62 24.24
N GLN A 152 6.41 -10.56 23.81
CA GLN A 152 5.01 -10.28 24.17
C GLN A 152 4.07 -11.00 23.20
N TRP A 153 4.07 -12.33 23.25
CA TRP A 153 3.32 -13.20 22.33
C TRP A 153 1.83 -12.88 22.25
N TRP A 154 1.22 -12.47 23.37
CA TRP A 154 -0.19 -12.07 23.40
C TRP A 154 -0.47 -10.81 22.55
N ARG A 155 0.48 -9.85 22.50
CA ARG A 155 0.36 -8.67 21.64
C ARG A 155 0.51 -9.05 20.19
N LEU A 156 1.47 -9.93 19.88
CA LEU A 156 1.66 -10.44 18.53
C LEU A 156 0.40 -11.16 18.04
N ALA A 157 -0.17 -12.04 18.85
CA ALA A 157 -1.43 -12.71 18.54
C ALA A 157 -2.58 -11.70 18.32
N GLY A 158 -2.71 -10.70 19.18
CA GLY A 158 -3.70 -9.63 19.01
C GLY A 158 -3.52 -8.82 17.72
N LEU A 159 -2.27 -8.48 17.38
CA LEU A 159 -1.94 -7.79 16.12
C LEU A 159 -2.23 -8.67 14.90
N SER A 160 -1.89 -9.96 14.95
CA SER A 160 -2.21 -10.91 13.87
C SER A 160 -3.71 -11.05 13.65
N VAL A 161 -4.50 -11.15 14.72
CA VAL A 161 -5.97 -11.18 14.63
C VAL A 161 -6.50 -9.87 14.05
N ALA A 162 -5.98 -8.72 14.50
CA ALA A 162 -6.39 -7.43 13.97
C ALA A 162 -6.10 -7.31 12.46
N VAL A 163 -4.93 -7.78 11.99
CA VAL A 163 -4.59 -7.82 10.56
C VAL A 163 -5.51 -8.77 9.79
N ALA A 164 -5.82 -9.95 10.33
CA ALA A 164 -6.73 -10.89 9.68
C ALA A 164 -8.15 -10.30 9.52
N VAL A 165 -8.64 -9.61 10.56
CA VAL A 165 -9.95 -8.94 10.54
C VAL A 165 -9.96 -7.79 9.53
N THR A 166 -8.94 -6.93 9.49
CA THR A 166 -8.87 -5.84 8.51
C THR A 166 -8.73 -6.36 7.08
N CYS A 167 -7.92 -7.40 6.84
CA CYS A 167 -7.84 -8.07 5.53
C CYS A 167 -9.21 -8.56 5.07
N LEU A 168 -9.96 -9.23 5.95
CA LEU A 168 -11.28 -9.75 5.64
C LEU A 168 -12.26 -8.62 5.30
N LEU A 169 -12.32 -7.57 6.12
CA LEU A 169 -13.19 -6.42 5.88
C LEU A 169 -12.84 -5.70 4.57
N THR A 170 -11.55 -5.49 4.29
CA THR A 170 -11.10 -4.89 3.04
C THR A 170 -11.42 -5.77 1.83
N ALA A 171 -11.21 -7.08 1.93
CA ALA A 171 -11.55 -8.02 0.86
C ALA A 171 -13.05 -8.00 0.56
N LEU A 172 -13.88 -8.04 1.60
CA LEU A 172 -15.34 -7.94 1.47
C LEU A 172 -15.77 -6.62 0.86
N PHE A 173 -15.15 -5.50 1.25
CA PHE A 173 -15.41 -4.19 0.66
C PHE A 173 -15.12 -4.20 -0.85
N PHE A 174 -13.93 -4.64 -1.26
CA PHE A 174 -13.58 -4.71 -2.68
C PHE A 174 -14.50 -5.64 -3.47
N LEU A 175 -14.79 -6.82 -2.95
CA LEU A 175 -15.71 -7.78 -3.58
C LEU A 175 -17.14 -7.24 -3.68
N ALA A 176 -17.60 -6.47 -2.69
CA ALA A 176 -18.93 -5.85 -2.72
C ALA A 176 -19.01 -4.69 -3.73
N THR A 177 -17.91 -3.99 -3.98
CA THR A 177 -17.85 -2.90 -4.97
C THR A 177 -17.57 -3.38 -6.39
N ASP A 178 -17.10 -4.62 -6.56
CA ASP A 178 -16.75 -5.17 -7.87
C ASP A 178 -18.01 -5.49 -8.71
N ARG A 179 -18.08 -4.94 -9.92
CA ARG A 179 -19.22 -5.10 -10.83
C ARG A 179 -18.98 -6.29 -11.75
N ARG A 180 -19.14 -7.49 -11.19
CA ARG A 180 -18.88 -8.72 -11.91
C ARG A 180 -19.98 -9.10 -12.90
N LEU A 181 -19.59 -9.62 -14.07
CA LEU A 181 -20.52 -10.29 -14.98
C LEU A 181 -20.86 -11.70 -14.45
N PRO A 182 -22.11 -12.17 -14.60
CA PRO A 182 -22.49 -13.52 -14.18
C PRO A 182 -21.66 -14.58 -14.92
N GLY A 183 -21.15 -15.57 -14.19
CA GLY A 183 -20.35 -16.69 -14.73
C GLY A 183 -18.83 -16.48 -14.73
N GLN A 184 -18.33 -15.31 -14.35
CA GLN A 184 -16.88 -15.11 -14.16
C GLN A 184 -16.38 -15.79 -12.87
N THR A 185 -15.12 -16.24 -12.87
CA THR A 185 -14.43 -16.84 -11.70
C THR A 185 -13.14 -16.10 -11.37
N TYR A 186 -12.74 -16.03 -10.09
CA TYR A 186 -11.57 -15.27 -9.67
C TYR A 186 -10.33 -16.16 -9.76
N PHE A 187 -9.23 -15.59 -10.24
CA PHE A 187 -7.93 -16.22 -10.06
C PHE A 187 -7.32 -15.79 -8.73
N TRP A 188 -6.80 -16.74 -7.95
CA TRP A 188 -6.27 -16.49 -6.60
C TRP A 188 -4.88 -15.87 -6.57
N ASP A 189 -4.26 -15.63 -7.72
CA ASP A 189 -2.96 -14.97 -7.76
C ASP A 189 -3.06 -13.52 -7.29
N GLY A 190 -2.03 -13.08 -6.57
CA GLY A 190 -2.03 -11.78 -5.89
C GLY A 190 -2.91 -11.71 -4.64
N TRP A 191 -3.41 -12.83 -4.08
CA TRP A 191 -4.14 -12.80 -2.81
C TRP A 191 -3.35 -12.13 -1.68
N TYR A 192 -2.03 -12.28 -1.67
CA TYR A 192 -1.13 -11.71 -0.65
C TYR A 192 -1.15 -10.18 -0.61
N TRP A 193 -1.58 -9.50 -1.68
CA TRP A 193 -1.74 -8.04 -1.70
C TRP A 193 -2.73 -7.54 -0.65
N ILE A 194 -3.72 -8.36 -0.30
CA ILE A 194 -4.67 -8.00 0.76
C ILE A 194 -3.98 -7.81 2.12
N LEU A 195 -2.86 -8.51 2.36
CA LEU A 195 -2.09 -8.38 3.60
C LEU A 195 -1.48 -6.98 3.72
N LEU A 196 -1.03 -6.39 2.62
CA LEU A 196 -0.51 -5.03 2.62
C LEU A 196 -1.61 -4.02 2.99
N TYR A 197 -2.80 -4.16 2.40
CA TYR A 197 -3.95 -3.34 2.78
C TYR A 197 -4.37 -3.60 4.24
N GLY A 198 -4.42 -4.84 4.68
CA GLY A 198 -4.79 -5.18 6.06
C GLY A 198 -3.83 -4.56 7.08
N THR A 199 -2.52 -4.73 6.88
CA THR A 199 -1.48 -4.12 7.74
C THR A 199 -1.56 -2.59 7.74
N TYR A 200 -1.82 -1.96 6.58
CA TYR A 200 -2.05 -0.53 6.49
C TYR A 200 -3.24 -0.08 7.34
N HIS A 201 -4.42 -0.71 7.18
CA HIS A 201 -5.62 -0.37 7.93
C HIS A 201 -5.46 -0.63 9.43
N THR A 202 -4.78 -1.72 9.83
CA THR A 202 -4.44 -1.99 11.23
C THR A 202 -3.53 -0.90 11.79
N GLY A 203 -2.52 -0.46 11.01
CA GLY A 203 -1.69 0.69 11.34
C GLY A 203 -2.52 1.97 11.55
N CYS A 204 -3.51 2.23 10.68
CA CYS A 204 -4.39 3.40 10.80
C CYS A 204 -5.21 3.33 12.09
N LEU A 205 -5.76 2.17 12.42
CA LEU A 205 -6.45 1.95 13.68
C LEU A 205 -5.53 2.16 14.89
N LEU A 206 -4.27 1.73 14.82
CA LEU A 206 -3.28 1.99 15.88
C LEU A 206 -3.00 3.48 16.04
N VAL A 207 -2.83 4.23 14.95
CA VAL A 207 -2.67 5.69 15.00
C VAL A 207 -3.89 6.33 15.66
N LEU A 208 -5.10 6.04 15.16
CA LEU A 208 -6.35 6.62 15.68
C LEU A 208 -6.59 6.29 17.16
N THR A 209 -6.34 5.03 17.55
CA THR A 209 -6.51 4.62 18.95
C THR A 209 -5.42 5.15 19.85
N SER A 210 -4.21 5.42 19.36
CA SER A 210 -3.10 5.97 20.16
C SER A 210 -3.26 7.45 20.53
N ILE A 211 -3.85 8.27 19.65
CA ILE A 211 -4.05 9.72 19.84
C ILE A 211 -4.62 10.08 21.23
N PRO A 212 -5.71 9.46 21.72
CA PRO A 212 -6.26 9.80 23.03
C PRO A 212 -5.36 9.41 24.21
N TYR A 213 -4.48 8.42 24.08
CA TYR A 213 -3.63 7.95 25.19
C TYR A 213 -2.34 8.76 25.36
N VAL A 214 -1.86 9.43 24.31
CA VAL A 214 -0.64 10.27 24.37
C VAL A 214 -0.72 11.35 25.46
N PRO A 215 -1.77 12.19 25.54
CA PRO A 215 -1.87 13.21 26.59
C PRO A 215 -1.98 12.60 27.99
N THR A 216 -2.66 11.45 28.13
CA THR A 216 -2.81 10.76 29.42
C THR A 216 -1.48 10.20 29.92
N ILE A 217 -0.69 9.57 29.06
CA ILE A 217 0.64 9.06 29.42
C ILE A 217 1.59 10.21 29.75
N ALA A 218 1.55 11.30 28.97
CA ALA A 218 2.35 12.49 29.24
C ALA A 218 1.99 13.12 30.60
N TRP A 219 0.70 13.22 30.91
CA TRP A 219 0.20 13.73 32.18
C TRP A 219 0.59 12.84 33.37
N LEU A 220 0.43 11.52 33.24
CA LEU A 220 0.82 10.55 34.28
C LEU A 220 2.33 10.61 34.56
N ARG A 221 3.15 10.70 33.52
CA ARG A 221 4.61 10.83 33.65
C ARG A 221 5.01 12.16 34.28
N GLN A 222 4.31 13.25 33.96
CA GLN A 222 4.52 14.54 34.60
C GLN A 222 4.18 14.50 36.09
N ARG A 223 3.10 13.80 36.47
CA ARG A 223 2.69 13.62 37.87
C ARG A 223 3.70 12.81 38.68
N SER A 224 4.25 11.73 38.13
CA SER A 224 5.24 10.89 38.83
C SER A 224 6.59 11.59 39.03
N SER A 225 6.90 12.59 38.20
CA SER A 225 8.16 13.35 38.27
C SER A 225 8.14 14.53 39.25
N ARG A 226 7.01 14.86 39.89
CA ARG A 226 6.99 15.90 40.91
C ARG A 226 7.67 15.35 42.18
N PRO A 227 8.74 15.97 42.68
CA PRO A 227 9.35 15.55 43.94
C PRO A 227 8.27 15.58 45.02
N ARG A 228 8.15 14.50 45.81
CA ARG A 228 7.38 14.55 47.06
C ARG A 228 8.08 15.59 47.92
N ILE A 229 7.57 16.82 47.91
CA ILE A 229 7.99 17.87 48.84
C ILE A 229 7.67 17.29 50.21
N GLY A 230 8.73 16.93 50.95
CA GLY A 230 8.61 16.33 52.26
C GLY A 230 7.89 17.30 53.18
N TRP A 231 6.72 16.90 53.64
CA TRP A 231 5.97 17.53 54.73
C TRP A 231 6.46 17.05 56.11
N GLU A 232 7.63 16.44 56.19
CA GLU A 232 8.24 15.96 57.43
C GLU A 232 9.46 16.82 57.76
N ARG A 233 9.24 17.93 58.46
CA ARG A 233 10.04 18.39 59.62
C ARG A 233 9.17 19.34 60.46
N GLU A 234 8.50 18.76 61.43
CA GLU A 234 8.21 19.40 62.73
C GLU A 234 9.52 19.55 63.52
#